data_AF-K1JHP8-F1
#
_entry.id   AF-K1JHP8-F1
#
_cell.length_a   1.000
_cell.length_b   1.000
_cell.length_c   1.000
_cell.angle_alpha   90.00
_cell.angle_beta   90.00
_cell.angle_gamma   90.00
#
_symmetry.space_group_name_H-M   'P 1'
#
loop_
_entity.id
_entity.type
_entity.pdbx_description
1 polymer ?
#
loop_
_entity_poly.entity_id
_entity_poly.type
_entity_poly.pdbx_seq_one_letter_code
_entity_poly.pdbx_strand_id
1 'polypeptide(L)' 'MSSNDYISPKTALAYLVRSGLSKRAVAKYCDITPMTLYRIQNAPDGFAFRESTVKKMHDAYTRREQEMASDARVRKELGL' A
#
# COMPACT_ATOMS: atom_id res chain seq x y z
N MET A 1 -15.43 15.44 -9.78
CA MET A 1 -14.27 14.58 -10.10
C MET A 1 -13.45 14.50 -8.83
N SER A 2 -13.33 13.30 -8.27
CA SER A 2 -12.82 13.03 -6.92
C SER A 2 -11.46 13.67 -6.66
N SER A 3 -11.29 14.20 -5.44
CA SER A 3 -9.99 14.54 -4.87
C SER A 3 -8.99 13.44 -5.22
N ASN A 4 -7.96 13.78 -5.98
CA ASN A 4 -6.90 12.86 -6.31
C ASN A 4 -6.03 12.78 -5.05
N ASP A 5 -6.49 12.03 -4.05
CA ASP A 5 -5.86 11.90 -2.74
C ASP A 5 -4.51 11.20 -2.94
N TYR A 6 -3.49 12.02 -3.17
CA TYR A 6 -2.12 11.55 -3.32
C TYR A 6 -1.72 10.80 -2.05
N ILE A 7 -1.45 9.50 -2.18
CA ILE A 7 -0.80 8.72 -1.14
C ILE A 7 0.68 8.57 -1.45
N SER A 8 1.53 8.99 -0.51
CA SER A 8 2.96 8.78 -0.67
C SER A 8 3.28 7.26 -0.64
N PRO A 9 4.29 6.80 -1.39
CA PRO A 9 4.78 5.42 -1.28
C PRO A 9 5.12 4.98 0.15
N LYS A 10 5.61 5.90 1.00
CA LYS A 10 5.85 5.64 2.43
C LYS A 10 4.54 5.33 3.16
N THR A 11 3.51 6.14 2.96
CA THR A 11 2.20 5.96 3.59
C THR A 11 1.54 4.67 3.13
N ALA A 12 1.57 4.39 1.83
CA ALA A 12 1.07 3.13 1.26
C ALA A 12 1.82 1.92 1.85
N LEU A 13 3.15 1.98 1.94
CA LEU A 13 3.96 0.91 2.55
C LEU A 13 3.56 0.66 4.01
N ALA A 14 3.45 1.72 4.81
CA ALA A 14 3.09 1.60 6.22
C ALA A 14 1.70 0.96 6.40
N TYR A 15 0.73 1.34 5.57
CA TYR A 15 -0.61 0.74 5.58
C TYR A 15 -0.56 -0.75 5.22
N LEU A 16 0.10 -1.11 4.13
CA LEU A 16 0.17 -2.49 3.66
C LEU A 16 0.78 -3.42 4.73
N VAL A 17 1.84 -2.96 5.42
CA VAL A 17 2.43 -3.71 6.53
C VAL A 17 1.46 -3.82 7.72
N ARG A 18 0.81 -2.72 8.11
CA ARG A 18 -0.20 -2.73 9.18
C ARG A 18 -1.41 -3.61 8.87
N SER A 19 -1.75 -3.80 7.59
CA SER A 19 -2.83 -4.68 7.15
C SER A 19 -2.47 -6.19 7.23
N GLY A 20 -1.28 -6.52 7.74
CA GLY A 20 -0.84 -7.89 7.96
C GLY A 20 0.12 -8.45 6.90
N LEU A 21 0.52 -7.66 5.89
CA LEU A 21 1.49 -8.11 4.89
C LEU A 21 2.92 -7.99 5.43
N SER A 22 3.71 -9.06 5.31
CA SER A 22 5.15 -8.98 5.54
C SER A 22 5.84 -8.12 4.47
N LYS A 23 7.00 -7.53 4.76
CA LYS A 23 7.75 -6.72 3.79
C LYS A 23 8.02 -7.49 2.47
N ARG A 24 8.32 -8.79 2.57
CA ARG A 24 8.50 -9.66 1.40
C ARG A 24 7.20 -9.82 0.60
N ALA A 25 6.07 -9.96 1.29
CA ALA A 25 4.76 -10.00 0.64
C ALA A 25 4.42 -8.67 -0.01
N VAL A 26 4.70 -7.52 0.63
CA VAL A 26 4.47 -6.19 0.05
C VAL A 26 5.22 -6.02 -1.27
N ALA A 27 6.51 -6.39 -1.33
CA ALA A 27 7.28 -6.29 -2.57
C ALA A 27 6.62 -7.07 -3.72
N LYS A 28 6.18 -8.30 -3.46
CA LYS A 28 5.45 -9.11 -4.45
C LYS A 28 4.09 -8.51 -4.79
N TYR A 29 3.33 -8.09 -3.78
CA TYR A 29 1.96 -7.57 -3.93
C TYR A 29 1.92 -6.28 -4.75
N CYS A 30 2.94 -5.43 -4.62
CA CYS A 30 3.07 -4.18 -5.37
C CYS A 30 3.85 -4.34 -6.69
N ASP A 31 4.32 -5.54 -7.03
CA ASP A 31 5.19 -5.79 -8.19
C ASP A 31 6.42 -4.86 -8.23
N ILE A 32 7.16 -4.82 -7.11
CA ILE A 32 8.42 -4.06 -6.98
C ILE A 32 9.54 -4.93 -6.44
N THR A 33 10.78 -4.54 -6.74
CA THR A 33 11.96 -5.24 -6.22
C THR A 33 12.16 -4.97 -4.71
N PRO A 34 12.78 -5.89 -3.96
CA PRO A 34 13.15 -5.65 -2.57
C PRO A 34 14.01 -4.39 -2.37
N MET A 35 14.86 -4.08 -3.35
CA MET A 35 15.66 -2.85 -3.36
C MET A 35 14.78 -1.59 -3.47
N THR A 36 13.74 -1.63 -4.31
CA THR A 36 12.79 -0.51 -4.42
C THR A 36 12.01 -0.33 -3.12
N LEU A 37 11.57 -1.43 -2.51
CA LEU A 37 10.92 -1.40 -1.19
C LEU A 37 11.84 -0.79 -0.12
N TYR A 38 13.12 -1.20 -0.10
CA TYR A 38 14.12 -0.65 0.82
C TYR A 38 14.31 0.86 0.61
N ARG A 39 14.36 1.33 -0.64
CA ARG A 39 14.45 2.77 -0.96
C ARG A 39 13.22 3.54 -0.50
N ILE A 40 12.02 2.98 -0.64
CA ILE A 40 10.78 3.60 -0.14
C ILE A 40 10.85 3.74 1.39
N GLN A 41 11.25 2.67 2.08
CA GLN A 41 11.31 2.66 3.54
C GLN A 41 12.29 3.70 4.10
N ASN A 42 13.44 3.88 3.45
CA ASN A 42 14.53 4.73 3.95
C ASN A 42 14.63 6.09 3.24
N ALA A 43 13.67 6.43 2.38
CA ALA A 43 13.67 7.71 1.70
C ALA A 43 13.58 8.86 2.74
N PRO A 44 14.28 9.99 2.55
CA PRO A 44 14.05 11.17 3.38
C PRO A 44 12.65 11.74 3.13
N ASP A 45 12.21 12.62 4.01
CA ASP A 45 10.95 13.34 3.80
C ASP A 45 11.08 14.31 2.61
N GLY A 46 10.01 14.44 1.83
CA GLY A 46 10.05 15.18 0.56
C GLY A 46 10.78 14.47 -0.58
N PHE A 47 11.21 13.21 -0.42
CA PHE A 47 11.81 12.44 -1.52
C PHE A 47 10.82 12.25 -2.68
N ALA A 48 11.23 12.66 -3.88
CA ALA A 48 10.46 12.47 -5.09
C ALA A 48 10.63 11.03 -5.63
N PHE A 49 9.59 10.22 -5.50
CA PHE A 49 9.55 8.88 -6.06
C PHE A 49 9.26 8.90 -7.55
N ARG A 50 9.76 7.87 -8.27
CA ARG A 50 9.38 7.65 -9.66
C ARG A 50 7.87 7.46 -9.76
N GLU A 51 7.25 8.07 -10.77
CA GLU A 51 5.80 7.99 -10.99
C GLU A 51 5.30 6.54 -11.06
N SER A 52 6.05 5.64 -11.72
CA SER A 52 5.71 4.22 -11.76
C SER A 52 5.69 3.55 -10.38
N THR A 53 6.60 3.94 -9.48
CA THR A 53 6.60 3.46 -8.09
C THR A 53 5.41 4.03 -7.32
N VAL A 54 5.10 5.32 -7.51
CA VAL A 54 3.91 5.94 -6.90
C VAL A 54 2.65 5.22 -7.33
N LYS A 55 2.46 5.01 -8.64
CA LYS A 55 1.30 4.31 -9.20
C LYS A 55 1.16 2.89 -8.64
N LYS A 56 2.24 2.09 -8.69
CA LYS A 56 2.21 0.70 -8.17
C LYS A 56 1.84 0.64 -6.68
N MET A 57 2.37 1.55 -5.87
CA MET A 57 2.08 1.60 -4.44
C MET A 57 0.66 2.09 -4.15
N HIS A 58 0.17 3.07 -4.89
CA HIS A 58 -1.21 3.57 -4.79
C HIS A 58 -2.24 2.49 -5.19
N ASP A 59 -2.00 1.80 -6.32
CA ASP A 59 -2.87 0.72 -6.79
C ASP A 59 -2.93 -0.42 -5.76
N ALA A 60 -1.78 -0.80 -5.20
CA ALA A 60 -1.70 -1.80 -4.15
C ALA A 60 -2.41 -1.37 -2.85
N TYR A 61 -2.25 -0.11 -2.43
CA TYR A 61 -2.96 0.45 -1.29
C TYR A 61 -4.48 0.35 -1.49
N THR A 62 -4.98 0.87 -2.61
CA THR A 62 -6.42 0.93 -2.91
C THR A 62 -7.02 -0.47 -2.96
N ARG A 63 -6.33 -1.42 -3.61
CA ARG A 63 -6.77 -2.81 -3.65
C ARG A 63 -6.85 -3.42 -2.24
N ARG A 64 -5.82 -3.21 -1.41
CA ARG A 64 -5.80 -3.76 -0.05
C ARG A 64 -6.87 -3.14 0.83
N GLU A 65 -7.13 -1.85 0.69
CA GLU A 65 -8.21 -1.17 1.40
C GLU A 65 -9.58 -1.76 1.07
N GLN A 66 -9.85 -2.05 -0.20
CA GLN A 66 -11.08 -2.71 -0.65
C GLN A 66 -11.19 -4.14 -0.09
N GLU A 67 -10.10 -4.91 -0.12
CA GLU A 67 -10.06 -6.27 0.49
C GLU A 67 -10.39 -6.20 1.99
N MET A 68 -9.75 -5.30 2.74
CA MET A 68 -9.98 -5.15 4.19
C MET A 68 -11.39 -4.67 4.51
N ALA A 69 -11.96 -3.77 3.70
CA ALA A 69 -13.34 -3.31 3.85
C ALA A 69 -14.34 -4.44 3.57
N SER A 70 -14.08 -5.26 2.55
CA SER A 70 -14.88 -6.45 2.25
C SER A 70 -14.81 -7.47 3.40
N ASP A 71 -13.62 -7.78 3.90
CA ASP A 71 -13.43 -8.70 5.02
C ASP A 71 -14.14 -8.21 6.29
N ALA A 72 -14.06 -6.91 6.60
CA ALA A 72 -14.76 -6.32 7.73
C ALA A 72 -16.28 -6.43 7.58
N ARG A 73 -16.81 -6.22 6.37
CA ARG A 73 -18.23 -6.40 6.07
C ARG A 73 -18.65 -7.86 6.26
N VAL A 74 -17.88 -8.81 5.75
CA VAL A 74 -18.16 -10.25 5.90
C VAL A 74 -18.16 -10.66 7.37
N ARG A 75 -17.19 -10.19 8.18
CA ARG A 75 -17.17 -10.46 9.63
C ARG A 75 -18.42 -9.95 10.34
N LYS A 76 -18.86 -8.73 10.00
CA LYS A 76 -20.10 -8.16 10.52
C LYS A 76 -21.34 -8.98 10.13
N GLU A 77 -21.41 -9.46 8.88
CA GLU A 77 -22.50 -10.31 8.40
C GLU A 77 -22.49 -11.70 9.08
N LEU A 78 -21.30 -12.20 9.45
CA LEU A 78 -21.12 -13.47 10.18
C LEU A 78 -21.23 -13.33 11.71
N GLY A 79 -21.42 -12.12 12.25
CA GLY A 79 -21.53 -11.87 13.70
C GLY A 79 -20.22 -12.05 14.47
N LEU A 80 -19.07 -11.89 13.80
CA LEU A 80 -17.71 -12.00 14.36
C LEU A 80 -17.11 -10.63 14.68
#